data_AF-A0A081RR63-F1
#
_entry.id   AF-A0A081RR63-F1
#
_cell.length_a   1.000
_cell.length_b   1.000
_cell.length_c   1.000
_cell.angle_alpha   90.00
_cell.angle_beta   90.00
_cell.angle_gamma   90.00
#
_symmetry.space_group_name_H-M   'P 1'
#
loop_
_entity.id
_entity.type
_entity.pdbx_description
1 polymer ?
#
loop_
_entity_poly.entity_id
_entity_poly.type
_entity_poly.pdbx_seq_one_letter_code
_entity_poly.pdbx_strand_id
1 'polypeptide(L)'
;MDIWVTAQECVGLPNLPTAPFNIANRLKKNATTEMVRKREGSKAFEFHINCLPPVARAAVLKKQGAVEINNLRFDIKNKKQQA
;
A
#
# COMPACT_ATOMS: atom_id res chain seq x y z
N MET A 1 -1.68 8.12 8.09
CA MET A 1 -0.75 8.07 6.94
C MET A 1 -1.57 8.14 5.68
N ASP A 2 -1.50 9.24 4.94
CA ASP A 2 -2.31 9.48 3.74
C ASP A 2 -1.74 8.79 2.50
N ILE A 3 -1.43 7.49 2.60
CA ILE A 3 -0.86 6.71 1.51
C ILE A 3 -1.97 5.91 0.85
N TRP A 4 -2.11 6.12 -0.45
CA TRP A 4 -3.07 5.44 -1.31
C TRP A 4 -2.32 4.63 -2.35
N VAL A 5 -2.77 3.40 -2.56
CA VAL A 5 -2.17 2.47 -3.51
C VAL A 5 -3.23 1.87 -4.41
N THR A 6 -2.88 1.62 -5.66
CA THR A 6 -3.69 0.84 -6.58
C THR A 6 -3.41 -0.65 -6.41
N ALA A 7 -4.36 -1.49 -6.83
CA ALA A 7 -4.15 -2.93 -6.88
C ALA A 7 -2.96 -3.33 -7.78
N GLN A 8 -2.65 -2.52 -8.80
CA GLN A 8 -1.51 -2.75 -9.69
C GLN A 8 -0.17 -2.55 -8.97
N GLU A 9 -0.05 -1.51 -8.13
CA GLU A 9 1.16 -1.25 -7.33
C GLU A 9 1.40 -2.30 -6.24
N CYS A 10 0.33 -3.01 -5.88
CA CYS A 10 0.36 -4.09 -4.90
C CYS A 10 0.82 -5.44 -5.49
N VAL A 11 0.98 -5.55 -6.82
CA VAL A 11 1.47 -6.78 -7.46
C VAL A 11 2.91 -7.07 -7.00
N GLY A 12 3.16 -8.32 -6.61
CA GLY A 12 4.46 -8.76 -6.09
C GLY A 12 4.73 -8.38 -4.63
N LEU A 13 3.77 -7.74 -3.94
CA LEU A 13 3.85 -7.59 -2.49
C LEU A 13 3.63 -8.95 -1.79
N PRO A 14 4.33 -9.19 -0.68
CA PRO A 14 4.16 -10.43 0.09
C PRO A 14 2.74 -10.54 0.66
N ASN A 15 2.25 -11.77 0.79
CA ASN A 15 0.94 -12.09 1.37
C ASN A 15 -0.27 -11.49 0.60
N LEU A 16 -0.08 -11.18 -0.67
CA LEU A 16 -1.13 -10.77 -1.60
C LEU A 16 -1.16 -11.72 -2.81
N PRO A 17 -2.33 -11.88 -3.47
CA PRO A 17 -2.42 -12.60 -4.74
C PRO A 17 -1.56 -11.95 -5.83
N THR A 18 -1.32 -12.68 -6.91
CA THR A 18 -0.53 -12.18 -8.06
C THR A 18 -1.36 -11.32 -9.02
N ALA A 19 -2.64 -11.63 -9.20
CA ALA A 19 -3.50 -10.93 -10.14
C ALA A 19 -4.11 -9.65 -9.54
N PRO A 20 -4.05 -8.48 -10.22
CA PRO A 20 -4.62 -7.21 -9.74
C PRO A 20 -6.08 -7.29 -9.33
N PHE A 21 -6.90 -8.05 -10.07
CA PHE A 21 -8.31 -8.26 -9.74
C PHE A 21 -8.50 -8.96 -8.38
N ASN A 22 -7.72 -10.00 -8.12
CA ASN A 22 -7.78 -10.74 -6.86
C ASN A 22 -7.24 -9.91 -5.69
N ILE A 23 -6.21 -9.10 -5.93
CA ILE A 23 -5.71 -8.13 -4.96
C ILE A 23 -6.82 -7.14 -4.60
N ALA A 24 -7.45 -6.50 -5.60
CA ALA A 24 -8.53 -5.54 -5.37
C ALA A 24 -9.68 -6.16 -4.57
N ASN A 25 -10.10 -7.39 -4.90
CA ASN A 25 -11.15 -8.08 -4.14
C ASN A 25 -10.74 -8.37 -2.69
N ARG A 26 -9.48 -8.76 -2.45
CA ARG A 26 -8.97 -8.96 -1.09
C ARG A 26 -8.93 -7.66 -0.30
N LEU A 27 -8.44 -6.58 -0.91
CA LEU A 27 -8.35 -5.27 -0.26
C LEU A 27 -9.74 -4.69 0.03
N LYS A 28 -10.70 -4.81 -0.89
CA LYS A 28 -12.09 -4.41 -0.68
C LYS A 28 -12.74 -5.12 0.52
N LYS A 29 -12.42 -6.39 0.76
CA LYS A 29 -12.94 -7.14 1.93
C LYS A 29 -12.38 -6.62 3.26
N ASN A 30 -11.18 -6.04 3.25
CA ASN A 30 -10.50 -5.55 4.45
C ASN A 30 -10.64 -4.04 4.65
N ALA A 31 -11.24 -3.33 3.70
CA ALA A 31 -11.36 -1.89 3.71
C ALA A 31 -12.73 -1.45 4.23
N THR A 32 -12.76 -0.36 5.00
CA THR A 32 -14.01 0.38 5.24
C THR A 32 -14.34 1.22 4.00
N THR A 33 -15.56 1.76 3.94
CA THR A 33 -16.01 2.63 2.84
C THR A 33 -15.12 3.85 2.66
N GLU A 34 -14.52 4.37 3.73
CA GLU A 34 -13.60 5.51 3.72
C GLU A 34 -12.18 5.16 3.24
N MET A 35 -11.81 3.88 3.29
CA MET A 35 -10.50 3.38 2.85
C MET A 35 -10.44 3.03 1.37
N VAL A 36 -11.55 3.18 0.64
CA VAL A 36 -11.62 2.95 -0.80
C VAL A 36 -12.09 4.22 -1.47
N ARG A 37 -11.32 4.69 -2.46
CA ARG A 37 -11.73 5.82 -3.30
C ARG A 37 -11.60 5.48 -4.76
N LYS A 38 -12.42 6.12 -5.58
CA LYS A 38 -12.26 6.06 -7.03
C LYS A 38 -11.21 7.09 -7.45
N ARG A 39 -10.27 6.69 -8.29
CA ARG A 39 -9.28 7.61 -8.84
C ARG A 39 -9.95 8.54 -9.85
N GLU A 40 -9.74 9.85 -9.69
CA GLU A 40 -10.27 10.84 -10.63
C GLU A 40 -9.71 10.60 -12.03
N GLY A 41 -10.56 10.68 -13.06
CA GLY A 41 -10.17 10.44 -14.45
C GLY A 41 -9.89 8.97 -14.82
N SER A 42 -10.13 8.00 -13.92
CA SER A 42 -9.93 6.57 -14.21
C SER A 42 -11.06 5.67 -13.67
N LYS A 43 -11.16 4.46 -14.23
CA LYS A 43 -11.97 3.37 -13.65
C LYS A 43 -11.26 2.65 -12.49
N ALA A 44 -10.01 3.03 -12.20
CA ALA A 44 -9.22 2.43 -11.12
C ALA A 44 -9.72 2.86 -9.72
N PHE A 45 -9.67 1.91 -8.80
CA PHE A 45 -9.85 2.17 -7.37
C PHE A 45 -8.50 2.27 -6.69
N GLU A 46 -8.42 3.17 -5.72
CA GLU A 46 -7.30 3.33 -4.82
C GLU A 46 -7.72 2.88 -3.42
N PHE A 47 -6.76 2.30 -2.72
CA PHE A 47 -6.93 1.69 -1.42
C PHE A 47 -5.99 2.36 -0.42
N HIS A 48 -6.52 2.70 0.75
CA HIS A 48 -5.72 3.25 1.82
C HIS A 48 -4.76 2.21 2.37
N ILE A 49 -3.51 2.58 2.69
CA ILE A 49 -2.47 1.65 3.12
C ILE A 49 -2.85 0.80 4.34
N ASN A 50 -3.74 1.32 5.20
CA ASN A 50 -4.22 0.61 6.39
C ASN A 50 -5.07 -0.64 6.06
N CYS A 51 -5.66 -0.75 4.86
CA CYS A 51 -6.41 -1.94 4.48
C CYS A 51 -5.50 -3.09 3.99
N LEU A 52 -4.20 -2.82 3.80
CA LEU A 52 -3.22 -3.85 3.43
C LEU A 52 -2.86 -4.71 4.65
N PRO A 53 -2.57 -6.00 4.46
CA PRO A 53 -1.95 -6.82 5.49
C PRO A 53 -0.65 -6.19 6.01
N PRO A 54 -0.28 -6.36 7.31
CA PRO A 54 0.89 -5.71 7.90
C PRO A 54 2.19 -5.92 7.10
N VAL A 55 2.40 -7.13 6.58
CA VAL A 55 3.59 -7.47 5.78
C VAL A 55 3.61 -6.72 4.44
N ALA A 56 2.46 -6.61 3.77
CA ALA A 56 2.34 -5.85 2.53
C ALA A 56 2.50 -4.34 2.78
N ARG A 57 1.93 -3.82 3.88
CA ARG A 57 2.09 -2.42 4.31
C ARG A 57 3.56 -2.09 4.58
N ALA A 58 4.28 -2.93 5.32
CA ALA A 58 5.71 -2.76 5.55
C ALA A 58 6.53 -2.74 4.25
N ALA A 59 6.18 -3.60 3.28
CA ALA A 59 6.84 -3.61 1.97
C ALA A 59 6.57 -2.33 1.15
N VAL A 60 5.35 -1.78 1.20
CA VAL A 60 5.02 -0.48 0.59
C VAL A 60 5.81 0.65 1.25
N LEU A 61 5.83 0.71 2.59
CA LEU A 61 6.57 1.72 3.33
C LEU A 61 8.06 1.66 3.04
N LYS A 62 8.64 0.45 3.02
CA LYS A 62 10.05 0.23 2.65
C LYS A 62 10.38 0.79 1.27
N LYS A 63 9.51 0.59 0.27
CA LYS A 63 9.68 1.16 -1.08
C LYS A 63 9.66 2.69 -1.07
N GLN A 64 8.92 3.31 -0.15
CA GLN A 64 8.86 4.76 0.04
C GLN A 64 9.98 5.29 0.96
N GLY A 65 10.92 4.43 1.39
CA GLY A 65 11.97 4.82 2.33
C GLY A 65 11.44 5.14 3.72
N ALA A 66 10.32 4.56 4.13
CA ALA A 66 9.72 4.75 5.45
C ALA A 66 9.50 3.41 6.17
N VAL A 67 9.31 3.48 7.48
CA VAL A 67 8.85 2.37 8.31
C VAL A 67 7.70 2.80 9.20
N GLU A 68 6.85 1.85 9.58
CA GLU A 68 5.79 2.06 10.57
C GLU A 68 6.24 1.45 11.90
N ILE A 69 6.21 2.25 12.97
CA ILE A 69 6.44 1.79 14.34
C ILE A 69 5.34 2.40 15.21
N ASN A 70 4.58 1.58 15.95
CA ASN A 70 3.45 2.04 16.77
C ASN A 70 2.45 2.94 16.00
N ASN A 71 2.10 2.56 14.77
CA ASN A 71 1.23 3.32 13.86
C ASN A 71 1.76 4.71 13.44
N LEU A 72 3.01 5.03 13.77
CA LEU A 72 3.69 6.24 13.36
C LEU A 72 4.61 5.94 12.18
N ARG A 73 4.59 6.84 11.18
CA ARG A 73 5.49 6.77 10.03
C ARG A 73 6.82 7.42 10.40
N PHE A 74 7.92 6.74 10.11
CA PHE A 74 9.26 7.27 10.23
C PHE A 74 9.96 7.19 8.88
N ASP A 75 10.34 8.33 8.31
CA ASP A 75 11.13 8.36 7.09
C ASP A 75 12.59 8.01 7.41
N ILE A 76 13.11 7.02 6.70
CA ILE A 76 14.50 6.58 6.80
C ILE A 76 15.32 7.55 5.94
N LYS A 77 16.11 8.42 6.58
CA LYS A 77 17.11 9.22 5.86
C LYS A 77 18.12 8.26 5.23
N ASN A 78 18.01 8.03 3.93
CA ASN A 78 19.09 7.39 3.17
C ASN A 78 20.35 8.26 3.30
N LYS A 79 21.33 7.82 4.09
CA LYS A 79 22.73 8.14 3.74
C LYS A 79 22.91 7.52 2.37
N LYS A 80 22.99 8.36 1.32
CA LYS A 80 23.33 7.92 -0.04
C LYS A 80 24.37 6.81 0.06
N GLN A 81 24.09 5.64 -0.53
CA GLN A 81 25.12 4.69 -0.89
C GLN A 81 26.11 5.46 -1.78
N GLN A 82 27.23 5.88 -1.20
CA GLN A 82 28.42 6.22 -1.96
C GLN A 82 28.99 4.89 -2.42
N ALA A 83 28.87 4.63 -3.73
CA ALA A 83 29.68 3.68 -4.47
C ALA A 83 30.04 4.35 -5.79
#